data_AF-A0A939DAD0-F1
#
_entry.id   AF-A0A939DAD0-F1
#
_cell.length_a   1.000
_cell.length_b   1.000
_cell.length_c   1.000
_cell.angle_alpha   90.00
_cell.angle_beta   90.00
_cell.angle_gamma   90.00
#
_symmetry.space_group_name_H-M   'P 1'
#
loop_
_entity.id
_entity.type
_entity.pdbx_description
1 polymer ?
#
loop_
_entity_poly.entity_id
_entity_poly.type
_entity_poly.pdbx_seq_one_letter_code
_entity_poly.pdbx_strand_id
1 'polypeptide(L)'
;METRINYTDIVEHKNTYIKNNDLKLLNNKLNFFEIRFNLKEIKVINGVCQELIASTEKESIRWYALQTLLSTSGDIISENTEENSYKIPLHLFELEEYMKVFGKYNSPSLSPDDHFVLLRIGSIFEISQHMYRDIIKKYVNYKDDAKLTLYLRDWAQFENRS
;
A
#
# COMPACT_ATOMS: atom_id res chain seq x y z
N MET A 1 13.69 0.52 -29.28
CA MET A 1 14.30 -0.52 -28.43
C MET A 1 13.32 -0.81 -27.32
N GLU A 2 12.68 -1.97 -27.35
CA GLU A 2 11.79 -2.41 -26.27
C GLU A 2 12.65 -2.93 -25.11
N THR A 3 12.59 -2.26 -23.96
CA THR A 3 13.26 -2.71 -22.75
C THR A 3 12.48 -3.90 -22.20
N ARG A 4 12.89 -5.12 -22.58
CA ARG A 4 12.39 -6.35 -21.96
C ARG A 4 12.88 -6.39 -20.51
N ILE A 5 11.97 -6.13 -19.58
CA ILE A 5 12.22 -6.28 -18.14
C ILE A 5 12.42 -7.77 -17.88
N ASN A 6 13.60 -8.12 -17.37
CA ASN A 6 13.97 -9.50 -17.13
C ASN A 6 13.31 -9.96 -15.81
N TYR A 7 12.43 -10.96 -15.89
CA TYR A 7 11.63 -11.44 -14.76
C TYR A 7 12.51 -11.94 -13.59
N THR A 8 13.76 -12.32 -13.88
CA THR A 8 14.77 -12.75 -12.91
C THR A 8 15.24 -11.62 -11.99
N ASP A 9 15.34 -10.38 -12.50
CA ASP A 9 15.75 -9.21 -11.70
C ASP A 9 14.67 -8.84 -10.67
N ILE A 10 13.40 -9.06 -11.01
CA ILE A 10 12.25 -8.86 -10.11
C ILE A 10 12.28 -9.90 -8.97
N VAL A 11 12.64 -11.15 -9.26
CA VAL A 11 12.67 -12.24 -8.27
C VAL A 11 13.88 -12.14 -7.32
N GLU A 12 15.06 -11.77 -7.82
CA GLU A 12 16.22 -11.54 -6.96
C GLU A 12 16.02 -10.33 -6.03
N HIS A 13 15.41 -9.24 -6.52
CA HIS A 13 14.99 -8.14 -5.66
C HIS A 13 13.91 -8.53 -4.64
N LYS A 14 13.00 -9.44 -5.00
CA LYS A 14 11.97 -10.00 -4.08
C LYS A 14 12.62 -10.62 -2.83
N ASN A 15 13.71 -11.35 -3.00
CA ASN A 15 14.39 -12.07 -1.90
C ASN A 15 15.29 -11.17 -1.03
N THR A 16 15.89 -10.10 -1.59
CA THR A 16 16.66 -9.13 -0.79
C THR A 16 15.74 -8.27 0.09
N TYR A 17 14.51 -7.98 -0.37
CA TYR A 17 13.57 -7.12 0.34
C TYR A 17 12.91 -7.82 1.55
N ILE A 18 12.64 -9.12 1.44
CA ILE A 18 12.15 -9.96 2.55
C ILE A 18 13.11 -9.93 3.75
N LYS A 19 14.42 -9.73 3.54
CA LYS A 19 15.41 -9.61 4.62
C LYS A 19 15.49 -8.23 5.28
N ASN A 20 15.00 -7.17 4.62
CA ASN A 20 15.16 -5.78 5.09
C ASN A 20 13.85 -5.10 5.52
N ASN A 21 12.70 -5.72 5.24
CA ASN A 21 11.41 -5.24 5.74
C ASN A 21 10.97 -6.01 6.97
N ASP A 22 11.05 -5.34 8.12
CA ASP A 22 10.39 -5.79 9.35
C ASP A 22 8.87 -5.61 9.21
N LEU A 23 8.20 -6.55 8.55
CA LEU A 23 6.74 -6.62 8.54
C LEU A 23 6.28 -7.03 9.93
N LYS A 24 5.77 -6.07 10.71
CA LYS A 24 5.29 -6.30 12.07
C LYS A 24 3.78 -6.05 12.14
N LEU A 25 3.05 -7.01 12.70
CA LEU A 25 1.66 -6.81 13.11
C LEU A 25 1.62 -5.76 14.22
N LEU A 26 0.88 -4.68 13.97
CA LEU A 26 0.67 -3.63 14.95
C LEU A 26 -0.53 -4.01 15.81
N ASN A 27 -0.25 -4.56 16.99
CA ASN A 27 -1.23 -4.91 18.02
C ASN A 27 -2.21 -6.04 17.64
N ASN A 28 -2.16 -7.18 18.35
CA ASN A 28 -2.96 -8.39 18.07
C ASN A 28 -4.50 -8.21 18.07
N LYS A 29 -5.03 -7.05 18.47
CA LYS A 29 -6.47 -6.73 18.42
C LYS A 29 -6.88 -5.91 17.20
N LEU A 30 -5.95 -5.27 16.47
CA LEU A 30 -6.23 -4.49 15.27
C LEU A 30 -5.55 -5.12 14.05
N ASN A 31 -6.14 -4.99 12.86
CA ASN A 31 -5.68 -5.68 11.65
C ASN A 31 -4.71 -4.81 10.82
N PHE A 32 -3.72 -4.21 11.47
CA PHE A 32 -2.71 -3.34 10.85
C PHE A 32 -1.33 -4.00 10.75
N PHE A 33 -0.60 -3.64 9.69
CA PHE A 33 0.81 -3.96 9.49
C PHE A 33 1.54 -2.71 8.99
N GLU A 34 2.83 -2.66 9.26
CA GLU A 34 3.68 -1.54 8.87
C GLU A 34 4.51 -1.95 7.65
N ILE A 35 4.46 -1.18 6.57
CA ILE A 35 5.32 -1.34 5.39
C ILE A 35 6.26 -0.14 5.29
N ARG A 36 7.52 -0.40 4.95
CA ARG A 36 8.51 0.66 4.73
C ARG A 36 8.63 1.03 3.26
N PHE A 37 8.69 2.32 2.98
CA PHE A 37 8.93 2.88 1.65
C PHE A 37 9.98 3.99 1.73
N ASN A 38 10.79 4.16 0.69
CA ASN A 38 11.68 5.31 0.60
C ASN A 38 10.94 6.55 0.06
N LEU A 39 11.54 7.74 0.18
CA LEU A 39 10.88 8.99 -0.23
C LEU A 39 10.44 8.99 -1.71
N LYS A 40 11.20 8.35 -2.61
CA LYS A 40 10.83 8.26 -4.02
C LYS A 40 9.54 7.46 -4.19
N GLU A 41 9.42 6.32 -3.51
CA GLU A 41 8.19 5.52 -3.50
C GLU A 41 7.01 6.29 -2.90
N ILE A 42 7.22 6.98 -1.79
CA ILE A 42 6.18 7.82 -1.15
C ILE A 42 5.63 8.84 -2.14
N LYS A 43 6.49 9.51 -2.91
CA LYS A 43 6.09 10.49 -3.94
C LYS A 43 5.29 9.85 -5.07
N VAL A 44 5.69 8.67 -5.54
CA VAL A 44 4.94 7.92 -6.56
C VAL A 44 3.57 7.49 -6.03
N ILE A 45 3.51 6.96 -4.79
CA ILE A 45 2.24 6.61 -4.13
C ILE A 45 1.32 7.82 -4.06
N ASN A 46 1.83 8.96 -3.60
CA ASN A 46 1.08 10.20 -3.45
C ASN A 46 0.45 10.63 -4.78
N GLY A 47 1.24 10.68 -5.86
CA GLY A 47 0.74 11.06 -7.19
C GLY A 47 -0.32 10.10 -7.73
N VAL A 48 -0.09 8.79 -7.62
CA VAL A 48 -1.06 7.78 -8.07
C VAL A 48 -2.36 7.85 -7.28
N CYS A 49 -2.30 8.03 -5.95
CA CYS A 49 -3.49 8.19 -5.12
C CYS A 49 -4.30 9.45 -5.51
N GLN A 50 -3.64 10.58 -5.78
CA GLN A 50 -4.31 11.81 -6.25
C GLN A 50 -5.11 11.58 -7.53
N GLU A 51 -4.51 10.90 -8.52
CA GLU A 51 -5.16 10.61 -9.79
C GLU A 51 -6.37 9.68 -9.63
N LEU A 52 -6.26 8.67 -8.78
CA LEU A 52 -7.27 7.62 -8.64
C LEU A 52 -8.46 8.01 -7.76
N ILE A 53 -8.26 8.83 -6.74
CA ILE A 53 -9.33 9.26 -5.85
C ILE A 53 -10.46 9.95 -6.62
N ALA A 54 -10.12 10.74 -7.63
CA ALA A 54 -11.10 11.45 -8.45
C ALA A 54 -12.06 10.52 -9.21
N SER A 55 -11.63 9.28 -9.49
CA SER A 55 -12.38 8.28 -10.26
C SER A 55 -12.87 7.10 -9.41
N THR A 56 -12.64 7.12 -8.10
CA THR A 56 -13.04 6.04 -7.19
C THR A 56 -14.36 6.38 -6.50
N GLU A 57 -15.28 5.42 -6.42
CA GLU A 57 -16.57 5.55 -5.74
C GLU A 57 -16.38 5.90 -4.26
N LYS A 58 -16.97 7.02 -3.83
CA LYS A 58 -16.96 7.46 -2.44
C LYS A 58 -17.60 6.40 -1.55
N GLU A 59 -17.17 6.37 -0.29
CA GLU A 59 -17.66 5.43 0.71
C GLU A 59 -17.36 3.95 0.41
N SER A 60 -16.44 3.66 -0.53
CA SER A 60 -15.88 2.32 -0.70
C SER A 60 -14.60 2.14 0.10
N ILE A 61 -14.24 0.89 0.44
CA ILE A 61 -12.95 0.58 1.09
C ILE A 61 -11.79 1.12 0.27
N ARG A 62 -11.85 0.99 -1.06
CA ARG A 62 -10.81 1.51 -1.95
C ARG A 62 -10.64 3.01 -1.81
N TRP A 63 -11.74 3.75 -1.78
CA TRP A 63 -11.68 5.21 -1.65
C TRP A 63 -11.01 5.63 -0.35
N TYR A 64 -11.40 5.03 0.77
CA TYR A 64 -10.77 5.32 2.07
C TYR A 64 -9.31 4.88 2.14
N ALA A 65 -8.98 3.71 1.58
CA ALA A 65 -7.60 3.23 1.50
C ALA A 65 -6.71 4.23 0.75
N LEU A 66 -7.16 4.68 -0.44
CA LEU A 66 -6.43 5.66 -1.23
C LEU A 66 -6.31 7.01 -0.54
N GLN A 67 -7.36 7.47 0.17
CA GLN A 67 -7.31 8.70 0.96
C GLN A 67 -6.30 8.61 2.11
N THR A 68 -6.26 7.47 2.79
CA THR A 68 -5.36 7.26 3.92
C THR A 68 -3.90 7.21 3.49
N LEU A 69 -3.61 6.48 2.40
CA LEU A 69 -2.29 6.53 1.76
C LEU A 69 -1.93 7.93 1.29
N LEU A 70 -2.87 8.67 0.69
CA LEU A 70 -2.64 10.02 0.20
C LEU A 70 -2.27 10.97 1.36
N SER A 71 -3.04 10.95 2.44
CA SER A 71 -2.78 11.77 3.62
C SER A 71 -1.43 11.44 4.23
N THR A 72 -1.18 10.16 4.53
CA THR A 72 0.04 9.70 5.19
C THR A 72 1.29 10.02 4.36
N SER A 73 1.22 9.80 3.04
CA SER A 73 2.32 10.16 2.14
C SER A 73 2.52 11.67 2.02
N GLY A 74 1.44 12.45 2.05
CA GLY A 74 1.49 13.92 2.04
C GLY A 74 2.18 14.47 3.28
N ASP A 75 1.84 13.94 4.46
CA ASP A 75 2.44 14.33 5.74
C ASP A 75 3.96 14.06 5.72
N ILE A 76 4.36 12.83 5.34
CA ILE A 76 5.77 12.45 5.19
C ILE A 76 6.54 13.38 4.24
N ILE A 77 5.95 13.71 3.08
CA ILE A 77 6.58 14.61 2.10
C ILE A 77 6.73 16.02 2.68
N SER A 78 5.74 16.48 3.45
CA SER A 78 5.71 17.82 4.03
C SER A 78 6.72 18.02 5.17
N GLU A 79 6.98 16.97 5.94
CA GLU A 79 7.95 16.99 7.04
C GLU A 79 9.39 17.11 6.54
N ASN A 80 9.65 16.76 5.28
CA ASN A 80 10.92 16.94 4.57
C ASN A 80 12.15 16.46 5.36
N THR A 81 11.98 15.35 6.09
CA THR A 81 13.04 14.72 6.87
C THR A 81 13.99 13.96 5.94
N GLU A 82 15.28 13.91 6.26
CA GLU A 82 16.25 13.08 5.52
C GLU A 82 16.25 11.66 6.06
N GLU A 83 15.09 10.99 6.09
CA GLU A 83 15.02 9.58 6.47
C GLU A 83 15.24 8.67 5.26
N ASN A 84 15.97 7.57 5.49
CA ASN A 84 16.22 6.55 4.47
C ASN A 84 14.97 5.72 4.14
N SER A 85 14.00 5.64 5.07
CA SER A 85 12.77 4.87 4.89
C SER A 85 11.69 5.33 5.86
N TYR A 86 10.46 5.43 5.36
CA TYR A 86 9.27 5.82 6.09
C TYR A 86 8.35 4.64 6.29
N LYS A 87 7.71 4.60 7.44
CA LYS A 87 6.79 3.55 7.84
C LYS A 87 5.36 3.99 7.58
N ILE A 88 4.63 3.22 6.78
CA ILE A 88 3.20 3.45 6.56
C ILE A 88 2.42 2.32 7.23
N PRO A 89 1.52 2.63 8.18
CA PRO A 89 0.56 1.67 8.69
C PRO A 89 -0.52 1.40 7.63
N LEU A 90 -0.79 0.14 7.38
CA LEU A 90 -1.76 -0.31 6.40
C LEU A 90 -2.70 -1.33 7.04
N HIS A 91 -3.98 -1.21 6.72
CA HIS A 91 -5.01 -2.12 7.18
C HIS A 91 -5.15 -3.31 6.23
N LEU A 92 -5.55 -4.47 6.75
CA LEU A 92 -5.67 -5.72 5.99
C LEU A 92 -6.56 -5.62 4.75
N PHE A 93 -7.70 -4.93 4.89
CA PHE A 93 -8.63 -4.68 3.78
C PHE A 93 -8.08 -3.76 2.70
N GLU A 94 -7.05 -2.97 3.00
CA GLU A 94 -6.44 -2.07 2.02
C GLU A 94 -5.50 -2.82 1.08
N LEU A 95 -4.82 -3.89 1.54
CA LEU A 95 -3.90 -4.67 0.69
C LEU A 95 -4.59 -5.21 -0.56
N GLU A 96 -5.81 -5.72 -0.41
CA GLU A 96 -6.59 -6.25 -1.53
C GLU A 96 -6.90 -5.14 -2.55
N GLU A 97 -7.17 -3.93 -2.08
CA GLU A 97 -7.46 -2.79 -2.94
C GLU A 97 -6.20 -2.23 -3.61
N TYR A 98 -5.09 -2.11 -2.87
CA TYR A 98 -3.84 -1.64 -3.46
C TYR A 98 -3.30 -2.59 -4.53
N MET A 99 -3.45 -3.89 -4.35
CA MET A 99 -3.06 -4.86 -5.39
C MET A 99 -3.85 -4.70 -6.68
N LYS A 100 -5.17 -4.44 -6.58
CA LYS A 100 -6.02 -4.21 -7.76
C LYS A 100 -5.59 -2.96 -8.53
N VAL A 101 -5.05 -1.99 -7.81
CA VAL A 101 -4.68 -0.68 -8.32
C VAL A 101 -3.21 -0.68 -8.77
N PHE A 102 -2.26 -0.71 -7.84
CA PHE A 102 -0.85 -0.42 -8.07
C PHE A 102 -0.16 -1.47 -8.94
N GLY A 103 -0.61 -2.74 -8.93
CA GLY A 103 -0.02 -3.81 -9.75
C GLY A 103 -0.36 -3.73 -11.24
N LYS A 104 -1.36 -2.92 -11.63
CA LYS A 104 -1.85 -2.82 -13.02
C LYS A 104 -2.04 -1.39 -13.49
N TYR A 105 -1.69 -0.43 -12.64
CA TYR A 105 -1.90 0.97 -12.94
C TYR A 105 -0.89 1.41 -14.00
N ASN A 106 -1.44 1.97 -15.08
CA ASN A 106 -0.68 2.47 -16.21
C ASN A 106 -1.14 3.91 -16.42
N SER A 107 -0.38 4.87 -15.89
CA SER A 107 -0.72 6.27 -16.05
C SER A 107 0.17 6.90 -17.11
N PRO A 108 -0.41 7.62 -18.09
CA PRO A 108 0.37 8.38 -19.05
C PRO A 108 1.18 9.52 -18.40
N SER A 109 0.89 9.90 -17.15
CA SER A 109 1.62 10.95 -16.41
C SER A 109 2.95 10.46 -15.81
N LEU A 110 3.09 9.16 -15.57
CA LEU A 110 4.25 8.60 -14.89
C LEU A 110 5.44 8.47 -15.84
N SER A 111 6.61 8.89 -15.38
CA SER A 111 7.86 8.64 -16.09
C SER A 111 8.13 7.13 -16.18
N PRO A 112 9.00 6.66 -17.12
CA PRO A 112 9.41 5.26 -17.16
C PRO A 112 10.00 4.79 -15.82
N ASP A 113 10.82 5.63 -15.17
CA ASP A 113 11.42 5.31 -13.87
C ASP A 113 10.37 5.18 -12.77
N ASP A 114 9.34 6.03 -12.78
CA ASP A 114 8.27 5.96 -11.79
C ASP A 114 7.33 4.78 -12.03
N HIS A 115 7.18 4.34 -13.28
CA HIS A 115 6.54 3.06 -13.59
C HIS A 115 7.28 1.88 -12.97
N PHE A 116 8.62 1.85 -13.02
CA PHE A 116 9.40 0.81 -12.34
C PHE A 116 9.21 0.84 -10.82
N VAL A 117 9.20 2.04 -10.23
CA VAL A 117 8.92 2.22 -8.80
C VAL A 117 7.51 1.72 -8.45
N LEU A 118 6.53 2.01 -9.29
CA LEU A 118 5.16 1.58 -9.11
C LEU A 118 5.00 0.06 -9.16
N LEU A 119 5.64 -0.61 -10.13
CA LEU A 119 5.68 -2.07 -10.22
C LEU A 119 6.31 -2.69 -8.98
N ARG A 120 7.35 -2.04 -8.43
CA ARG A 120 7.98 -2.45 -7.16
C ARG A 120 7.00 -2.34 -6.01
N ILE A 121 6.30 -1.21 -5.87
CA ILE A 121 5.26 -0.99 -4.84
C ILE A 121 4.17 -2.06 -4.95
N GLY A 122 3.66 -2.32 -6.15
CA GLY A 122 2.67 -3.39 -6.39
C GLY A 122 3.17 -4.77 -5.94
N SER A 123 4.44 -5.08 -6.20
CA SER A 123 5.08 -6.33 -5.75
C SER A 123 5.18 -6.42 -4.21
N ILE A 124 5.43 -5.29 -3.54
CA ILE A 124 5.49 -5.23 -2.06
C ILE A 124 4.11 -5.54 -1.47
N PHE A 125 3.04 -4.98 -2.03
CA PHE A 125 1.68 -5.28 -1.58
C PHE A 125 1.31 -6.74 -1.82
N GLU A 126 1.70 -7.32 -2.97
CA GLU A 126 1.49 -8.75 -3.25
C GLU A 126 2.18 -9.65 -2.21
N ILE A 127 3.45 -9.40 -1.91
CA ILE A 127 4.20 -10.16 -0.88
C ILE A 127 3.53 -10.03 0.48
N SER A 128 3.14 -8.80 0.85
CA SER A 128 2.48 -8.53 2.13
C SER A 128 1.16 -9.29 2.22
N GLN A 129 0.37 -9.34 1.14
CA GLN A 129 -0.84 -10.15 1.09
C GLN A 129 -0.53 -11.63 1.28
N HIS A 130 0.50 -12.17 0.62
CA HIS A 130 0.90 -13.56 0.80
C HIS A 130 1.27 -13.88 2.26
N MET A 131 2.00 -12.99 2.92
CA MET A 131 2.39 -13.17 4.33
C MET A 131 1.20 -13.13 5.28
N TYR A 132 0.18 -12.31 4.98
CA TYR A 132 -1.02 -12.18 5.80
C TYR A 132 -2.23 -12.97 5.27
N ARG A 133 -2.03 -13.87 4.31
CA ARG A 133 -3.11 -14.57 3.59
C ARG A 133 -4.06 -15.32 4.52
N ASP A 134 -3.52 -15.98 5.55
CA ASP A 134 -4.35 -16.76 6.48
C ASP A 134 -5.17 -15.87 7.43
N ILE A 135 -4.72 -14.64 7.68
CA ILE A 135 -5.51 -13.64 8.40
C ILE A 135 -6.59 -13.09 7.46
N ILE A 136 -6.23 -12.74 6.22
CA ILE A 136 -7.17 -12.28 5.18
C ILE A 136 -8.32 -13.27 5.00
N LYS A 137 -8.03 -14.57 4.88
CA LYS A 137 -9.04 -15.63 4.74
C LYS A 137 -10.13 -15.59 5.82
N LYS A 138 -9.82 -15.13 7.05
CA LYS A 138 -10.83 -14.99 8.12
C LYS A 138 -11.86 -13.90 7.82
N TYR A 139 -11.53 -12.96 6.95
CA TYR A 139 -12.35 -11.80 6.61
C TYR A 139 -12.89 -11.80 5.18
N VAL A 140 -12.43 -12.71 4.31
CA VAL A 140 -12.87 -12.80 2.90
C VAL A 140 -14.39 -12.99 2.75
N ASN A 141 -15.05 -13.61 3.74
CA ASN A 141 -16.49 -13.90 3.70
C ASN A 141 -17.41 -12.73 4.09
N TYR A 142 -16.84 -11.56 4.44
CA TYR A 142 -17.64 -10.39 4.78
C TYR A 142 -18.15 -9.69 3.53
N LYS A 143 -19.38 -9.16 3.59
CA LYS A 143 -19.90 -8.24 2.58
C LYS A 143 -19.13 -6.91 2.61
N ASP A 144 -19.12 -6.18 1.50
CA ASP A 144 -18.33 -4.94 1.38
C ASP A 144 -18.72 -3.88 2.43
N ASP A 145 -20.02 -3.69 2.71
CA ASP A 145 -20.47 -2.78 3.78
C ASP A 145 -19.92 -3.18 5.16
N ALA A 146 -19.86 -4.48 5.43
CA ALA A 146 -19.35 -5.00 6.68
C ALA A 146 -17.83 -4.84 6.78
N LYS A 147 -17.11 -5.08 5.67
CA LYS A 147 -15.66 -4.82 5.58
C LYS A 147 -15.35 -3.33 5.79
N LEU A 148 -16.12 -2.43 5.17
CA LEU A 148 -15.99 -0.99 5.36
C LEU A 148 -16.25 -0.59 6.82
N THR A 149 -17.31 -1.10 7.42
CA THR A 149 -17.64 -0.82 8.83
C THR A 149 -16.50 -1.28 9.75
N LEU A 150 -15.97 -2.49 9.52
CA LEU A 150 -14.83 -3.01 10.28
C LEU A 150 -13.57 -2.16 10.09
N TYR A 151 -13.27 -1.78 8.85
CA TYR A 151 -12.15 -0.92 8.49
C TYR A 151 -12.20 0.41 9.24
N LEU A 152 -13.32 1.15 9.13
CA LEU A 152 -13.48 2.47 9.76
C LEU A 152 -13.41 2.37 11.28
N ARG A 153 -13.99 1.31 11.86
CA ARG A 153 -13.91 1.04 13.30
C ARG A 153 -12.46 0.77 13.75
N ASP A 154 -11.72 -0.06 13.01
CA ASP A 154 -10.35 -0.42 13.37
C ASP A 154 -9.42 0.79 13.23
N TRP A 155 -9.61 1.65 12.22
CA TRP A 155 -8.91 2.94 12.08
C TRP A 155 -9.21 3.92 13.20
N ALA A 156 -10.50 4.12 13.55
CA ALA A 156 -10.86 4.97 14.67
C ALA A 156 -10.23 4.49 15.98
N GLN A 157 -10.12 3.17 16.20
CA GLN A 157 -9.42 2.61 17.36
C GLN A 157 -7.90 2.76 17.27
N PHE A 158 -7.33 2.79 16.07
CA PHE A 158 -5.91 3.01 15.84
C PHE A 158 -5.52 4.45 16.16
N GLU A 159 -6.25 5.43 15.63
CA GLU A 159 -5.99 6.87 15.84
C GLU A 159 -6.13 7.28 17.32
N ASN A 160 -7.10 6.71 18.04
CA ASN A 160 -7.32 7.00 19.47
C ASN A 160 -6.22 6.46 20.40
N ARG A 161 -5.17 5.80 19.88
CA ARG A 161 -4.02 5.31 20.66
C ARG A 161 -2.77 6.18 20.52
N SER A 162 -2.78 7.09 19.55
CA SER A 162 -1.72 8.07 19.28
C SER A 162 -1.91 9.30 20.17
#